data_AF-A0A822CZV3-F1
#
_entry.id   AF-A0A822CZV3-F1
#
_cell.length_a   1.000
_cell.length_b   1.000
_cell.length_c   1.000
_cell.angle_alpha   90.00
_cell.angle_beta   90.00
_cell.angle_gamma   90.00
#
_symmetry.space_group_name_H-M   'P 1'
#
loop_
_entity.id
_entity.type
_entity.pdbx_description
1 polymer ?
#
loop_
_entity_poly.entity_id
_entity_poly.type
_entity_poly.pdbx_seq_one_letter_code
_entity_poly.pdbx_strand_id
1 'polypeptide(L)'
;MGRTGAGKTTLVNALCGTRHESGAGKGSVTRNLFRNDVGNGENAFSLIDTPGTDSSIETYKHAFLLREALTATKMNTIFIVIKYDSRFDKMIDNYFELEQPVYNYGNKIIVMISHWDQSKEPEKDFREICELFQDECTNINNIIFYSEQSSKIEVANLMYTCISNMEEEKLEIKDEDFFLQFNICQMKSQMKVSLTHYQKKANLLSQEYTELINSVKSESVEDKDEVLHMTIVQFKNEMETLLQEFRLQHGGAMAELDYYTFYIKMEKENVRICDEFVEKVVPLMSYNLFDNQDPRNLIKKCPYCGLIWFKTEGCDGTTTCGNNKFDSYYDVSSKAFWKYHLQRTDGKLQWTKNPMKKNILEESTRDGKETLIRSVQW
;
A
#
# COMPACT_ATOMS: atom_id res chain seq x y z
N MET A 1 -16.35 1.71 -20.31
CA MET A 1 -16.01 2.37 -19.01
C MET A 1 -15.03 3.52 -19.22
N GLY A 2 -14.88 4.42 -18.23
CA GLY A 2 -14.00 5.60 -18.31
C GLY A 2 -14.42 6.75 -17.40
N ARG A 3 -13.52 7.70 -17.13
CA ARG A 3 -13.79 8.89 -16.30
C ARG A 3 -14.91 9.79 -16.84
N THR A 4 -15.49 10.61 -15.98
CA THR A 4 -16.50 11.60 -16.39
C THR A 4 -15.84 12.62 -17.32
N GLY A 5 -16.53 13.00 -18.39
CA GLY A 5 -15.95 13.88 -19.41
C GLY A 5 -14.93 13.21 -20.35
N ALA A 6 -14.68 11.90 -20.23
CA ALA A 6 -13.87 11.15 -21.20
C ALA A 6 -14.56 10.94 -22.57
N GLY A 7 -15.76 11.47 -22.79
CA GLY A 7 -16.45 11.37 -24.09
C GLY A 7 -17.23 10.07 -24.34
N LYS A 8 -17.49 9.24 -23.33
CA LYS A 8 -18.27 7.98 -23.46
C LYS A 8 -19.68 8.20 -24.00
N THR A 9 -20.48 9.04 -23.33
CA THR A 9 -21.86 9.33 -23.74
C THR A 9 -21.91 10.03 -25.09
N THR A 10 -20.90 10.87 -25.40
CA THR A 10 -20.74 11.46 -26.73
C THR A 10 -20.51 10.39 -27.79
N LEU A 11 -19.63 9.41 -27.54
CA LEU A 11 -19.40 8.28 -28.44
C LEU A 11 -20.67 7.44 -28.64
N VAL A 12 -21.35 7.06 -27.57
CA VAL A 12 -22.61 6.28 -27.63
C VAL A 12 -23.66 7.03 -28.45
N ASN A 13 -23.87 8.32 -28.18
CA ASN A 13 -24.79 9.17 -28.95
C ASN A 13 -24.40 9.27 -30.43
N ALA A 14 -23.10 9.41 -30.71
CA ALA A 14 -22.61 9.50 -32.06
C ALA A 14 -22.90 8.23 -32.85
N LEU A 15 -22.65 7.05 -32.26
CA LEU A 15 -22.81 5.74 -32.89
C LEU A 15 -24.27 5.26 -32.98
N CYS A 16 -25.07 5.51 -31.95
CA CYS A 16 -26.45 4.98 -31.86
C CYS A 16 -27.50 5.97 -32.38
N GLY A 17 -27.11 7.21 -32.70
CA GLY A 17 -28.05 8.27 -33.07
C GLY A 17 -28.95 8.73 -31.91
N THR A 18 -28.58 8.41 -30.67
CA THR A 18 -29.31 8.77 -29.45
C THR A 18 -28.96 10.21 -29.01
N ARG A 19 -29.79 10.77 -28.12
CA ARG A 19 -29.58 12.11 -27.53
C ARG A 19 -29.59 12.04 -26.00
N HIS A 20 -28.72 11.23 -25.42
CA HIS A 20 -28.48 11.23 -23.98
C HIS A 20 -27.74 12.51 -23.56
N GLU A 21 -28.06 13.08 -22.40
CA GLU A 21 -27.39 14.28 -21.91
C GLU A 21 -25.89 14.03 -21.65
N SER A 22 -25.02 14.84 -22.26
CA SER A 22 -23.56 14.80 -22.08
C SER A 22 -23.07 16.12 -21.47
N GLY A 23 -22.50 16.13 -20.26
CA GLY A 23 -21.96 17.35 -19.66
C GLY A 23 -21.12 17.12 -18.39
N ALA A 24 -20.02 17.86 -18.25
CA ALA A 24 -19.07 17.78 -17.13
C ALA A 24 -19.49 18.59 -15.88
N GLY A 25 -20.68 19.22 -15.87
CA GLY A 25 -21.08 20.20 -14.87
C GLY A 25 -22.28 19.84 -13.99
N LYS A 26 -22.87 18.66 -14.14
CA LYS A 26 -23.96 18.17 -13.28
C LYS A 26 -23.67 16.72 -12.94
N GLY A 27 -23.68 16.40 -11.64
CA GLY A 27 -23.28 15.09 -11.10
C GLY A 27 -23.87 13.94 -11.89
N SER A 28 -23.05 12.90 -12.13
CA SER A 28 -23.40 11.65 -12.82
C SER A 28 -24.89 11.30 -12.76
N VAL A 29 -25.64 11.55 -13.85
CA VAL A 29 -27.08 11.22 -13.95
C VAL A 29 -27.33 9.89 -14.67
N THR A 30 -26.31 9.05 -14.86
CA THR A 30 -26.52 7.71 -15.44
C THR A 30 -26.89 6.74 -14.31
N ARG A 31 -28.18 6.69 -13.92
CA ARG A 31 -28.70 5.74 -12.90
C ARG A 31 -29.14 4.39 -13.46
N ASN A 32 -29.25 4.26 -14.79
CA ASN A 32 -29.69 3.04 -15.48
C ASN A 32 -28.63 2.58 -16.49
N LEU A 33 -28.41 1.27 -16.55
CA LEU A 33 -27.63 0.64 -17.62
C LEU A 33 -28.45 0.67 -18.90
N PHE A 34 -27.96 1.36 -19.92
CA PHE A 34 -28.60 1.40 -21.23
C PHE A 34 -27.83 0.51 -22.19
N ARG A 35 -28.49 -0.53 -22.68
CA ARG A 35 -28.06 -1.24 -23.88
C ARG A 35 -28.48 -0.42 -25.09
N ASN A 36 -27.52 -0.05 -25.92
CA ASN A 36 -27.71 0.76 -27.11
C ASN A 36 -27.25 -0.03 -28.33
N ASP A 37 -28.08 -0.13 -29.36
CA ASP A 37 -27.73 -0.84 -30.58
C ASP A 37 -27.08 0.13 -31.59
N VAL A 38 -25.91 -0.28 -32.09
CA VAL A 38 -25.17 0.44 -33.13
C VAL A 38 -25.51 -0.18 -34.48
N GLY A 39 -26.29 0.55 -35.27
CA GLY A 39 -26.59 0.18 -36.65
C GLY A 39 -25.39 0.46 -37.56
N ASN A 40 -24.70 -0.59 -38.02
CA ASN A 40 -23.53 -0.48 -38.90
C ASN A 40 -23.58 -1.52 -40.03
N GLY A 41 -24.72 -1.56 -40.74
CA GLY A 41 -24.95 -2.56 -41.79
C GLY A 41 -24.96 -3.99 -41.24
N GLU A 42 -24.21 -4.88 -41.87
CA GLU A 42 -24.01 -6.27 -41.41
C GLU A 42 -23.15 -6.37 -40.14
N ASN A 43 -22.40 -5.31 -39.81
CA ASN A 43 -21.50 -5.23 -38.67
C ASN A 43 -22.17 -4.57 -37.45
N ALA A 44 -23.45 -4.86 -37.21
CA ALA A 44 -24.20 -4.31 -36.08
C ALA A 44 -23.73 -4.93 -34.76
N PHE A 45 -23.72 -4.13 -33.69
CA PHE A 45 -23.36 -4.59 -32.34
C PHE A 45 -24.11 -3.78 -31.28
N SER A 46 -24.14 -4.28 -30.04
CA SER A 46 -24.72 -3.56 -28.90
C SER A 46 -23.64 -3.03 -27.96
N LEU A 47 -23.86 -1.85 -27.40
CA LEU A 47 -23.02 -1.23 -26.37
C LEU A 47 -23.79 -1.07 -25.06
N ILE A 48 -23.11 -1.32 -23.95
CA ILE A 48 -23.64 -1.04 -22.61
C ILE A 48 -22.98 0.24 -22.12
N ASP A 49 -23.74 1.31 -21.96
CA ASP A 49 -23.20 2.56 -21.40
C ASP A 49 -23.09 2.45 -19.87
N THR A 50 -21.92 2.84 -19.36
CA THR A 50 -21.59 2.77 -17.94
C THR A 50 -21.51 4.19 -17.37
N PRO A 51 -22.01 4.43 -16.14
CA PRO A 51 -21.82 5.72 -15.48
C PRO A 51 -20.33 6.11 -15.39
N GLY A 52 -20.03 7.41 -15.48
CA GLY A 52 -18.65 7.90 -15.28
C GLY A 52 -18.18 7.72 -13.83
N THR A 53 -16.87 7.58 -13.64
CA THR A 53 -16.25 7.23 -12.33
C THR A 53 -15.94 8.41 -11.40
N ASP A 54 -16.23 9.67 -11.76
CA ASP A 54 -15.73 10.85 -11.01
C ASP A 54 -16.69 11.47 -9.97
N SER A 55 -17.77 10.81 -9.56
CA SER A 55 -18.66 11.39 -8.55
C SER A 55 -18.16 11.05 -7.12
N SER A 56 -17.48 12.04 -6.52
CA SER A 56 -17.03 12.01 -5.12
C SER A 56 -18.18 11.96 -4.11
N ILE A 57 -19.43 12.15 -4.57
CA ILE A 57 -20.62 12.25 -3.73
C ILE A 57 -21.26 10.86 -3.50
N GLU A 58 -21.10 9.89 -4.41
CA GLU A 58 -21.70 8.54 -4.29
C GLU A 58 -20.82 7.41 -4.88
N THR A 59 -19.57 7.36 -4.46
CA THR A 59 -18.54 6.42 -4.94
C THR A 59 -18.98 4.95 -4.94
N TYR A 60 -19.55 4.47 -3.83
CA TYR A 60 -20.01 3.09 -3.70
C TYR A 60 -21.15 2.73 -4.64
N LYS A 61 -22.06 3.69 -4.91
CA LYS A 61 -23.14 3.48 -5.89
C LYS A 61 -22.58 3.41 -7.31
N HIS A 62 -21.56 4.21 -7.64
CA HIS A 62 -20.87 4.12 -8.92
C HIS A 62 -20.18 2.77 -9.11
N ALA A 63 -19.48 2.30 -8.09
CA ALA A 63 -18.86 0.99 -8.06
C ALA A 63 -19.90 -0.10 -8.34
N PHE A 64 -20.99 -0.11 -7.57
CA PHE A 64 -22.05 -1.10 -7.69
C PHE A 64 -22.69 -1.10 -9.09
N LEU A 65 -23.02 0.06 -9.64
CA LEU A 65 -23.58 0.19 -10.99
C LEU A 65 -22.61 -0.29 -12.07
N LEU A 66 -21.31 -0.04 -11.91
CA LEU A 66 -20.29 -0.52 -12.84
C LEU A 66 -20.15 -2.04 -12.77
N ARG A 67 -20.16 -2.63 -11.57
CA ARG A 67 -20.16 -4.10 -11.39
C ARG A 67 -21.39 -4.72 -12.04
N GLU A 68 -22.57 -4.17 -11.80
CA GLU A 68 -23.80 -4.62 -12.45
C GLU A 68 -23.66 -4.54 -13.98
N ALA A 69 -23.08 -3.46 -14.52
CA ALA A 69 -22.81 -3.35 -15.97
C ALA A 69 -21.95 -4.49 -16.52
N LEU A 70 -20.91 -4.85 -15.75
CA LEU A 70 -19.92 -5.84 -16.13
C LEU A 70 -20.42 -7.27 -15.97
N THR A 71 -21.29 -7.53 -15.01
CA THR A 71 -21.68 -8.90 -14.62
C THR A 71 -23.10 -9.30 -15.03
N ALA A 72 -23.96 -8.32 -15.37
CA ALA A 72 -25.37 -8.58 -15.70
C ALA A 72 -25.56 -9.40 -16.98
N THR A 73 -24.72 -9.16 -17.99
CA THR A 73 -24.83 -9.83 -19.29
C THR A 73 -23.48 -10.36 -19.75
N LYS A 74 -23.52 -11.36 -20.62
CA LYS A 74 -22.32 -11.78 -21.34
C LYS A 74 -21.82 -10.64 -22.25
N MET A 75 -20.50 -10.58 -22.46
CA MET A 75 -19.87 -9.62 -23.35
C MET A 75 -18.60 -10.17 -23.99
N ASN A 76 -18.28 -9.62 -25.17
CA ASN A 76 -17.06 -9.94 -25.89
C ASN A 76 -15.88 -9.11 -25.37
N THR A 77 -16.09 -7.81 -25.17
CA THR A 77 -15.04 -6.80 -25.10
C THR A 77 -15.38 -5.70 -24.08
N ILE A 78 -14.36 -5.16 -23.42
CA ILE A 78 -14.44 -4.04 -22.48
C ILE A 78 -13.69 -2.86 -23.09
N PHE A 79 -14.41 -1.78 -23.43
CA PHE A 79 -13.79 -0.55 -23.90
C PHE A 79 -13.44 0.38 -22.73
N ILE A 80 -12.16 0.70 -22.57
CA ILE A 80 -11.67 1.71 -21.62
C ILE A 80 -11.43 3.01 -22.38
N VAL A 81 -12.27 4.02 -22.13
CA VAL A 81 -12.19 5.32 -22.79
C VAL A 81 -11.37 6.29 -21.95
N ILE A 82 -10.28 6.78 -22.52
CA ILE A 82 -9.33 7.72 -21.93
C ILE A 82 -9.35 8.99 -22.76
N LYS A 83 -9.35 10.15 -22.09
CA LYS A 83 -9.21 11.44 -22.77
C LYS A 83 -7.73 11.67 -23.10
N TYR A 84 -7.45 12.07 -24.33
CA TYR A 84 -6.13 12.53 -24.72
C TYR A 84 -5.62 13.64 -23.79
N ASP A 85 -4.40 13.50 -23.30
CA ASP A 85 -3.66 14.49 -22.53
C ASP A 85 -2.22 14.49 -23.09
N SER A 86 -1.65 15.67 -23.31
CA SER A 86 -0.26 15.79 -23.79
C SER A 86 0.77 15.28 -22.78
N ARG A 87 0.34 14.92 -21.56
CA ARG A 87 1.16 14.24 -20.55
C ARG A 87 0.76 12.77 -20.54
N PHE A 88 1.45 11.95 -21.32
CA PHE A 88 1.07 10.54 -21.53
C PHE A 88 1.10 9.70 -20.25
N ASP A 89 1.97 10.02 -19.29
CA ASP A 89 1.96 9.38 -17.96
C ASP A 89 0.60 9.47 -17.26
N LYS A 90 -0.11 10.60 -17.42
CA LYS A 90 -1.46 10.75 -16.85
C LYS A 90 -2.48 9.87 -17.54
N MET A 91 -2.30 9.61 -18.83
CA MET A 91 -3.18 8.70 -19.57
C MET A 91 -2.99 7.27 -19.09
N ILE A 92 -1.74 6.85 -18.85
CA ILE A 92 -1.40 5.56 -18.25
C ILE A 92 -1.93 5.43 -16.81
N ASP A 93 -1.75 6.44 -15.98
CA ASP A 93 -2.32 6.44 -14.62
C ASP A 93 -3.85 6.26 -14.66
N ASN A 94 -4.54 6.96 -15.57
CA ASN A 94 -5.99 6.85 -15.77
C ASN A 94 -6.39 5.46 -16.30
N TYR A 95 -5.61 4.89 -17.22
CA TYR A 95 -5.81 3.53 -17.69
C TYR A 95 -5.76 2.53 -16.53
N PHE A 96 -4.67 2.53 -15.76
CA PHE A 96 -4.50 1.60 -14.65
C PHE A 96 -5.60 1.74 -13.62
N GLU A 97 -6.09 2.95 -13.37
CA GLU A 97 -7.21 3.14 -12.45
C GLU A 97 -8.51 2.51 -12.94
N LEU A 98 -8.79 2.61 -14.24
CA LEU A 98 -10.01 2.10 -14.86
C LEU A 98 -9.96 0.58 -15.10
N GLU A 99 -8.76 0.05 -15.29
CA GLU A 99 -8.53 -1.37 -15.56
C GLU A 99 -8.61 -2.23 -14.29
N GLN A 100 -8.27 -1.69 -13.11
CA GLN A 100 -8.24 -2.47 -11.85
C GLN A 100 -9.46 -3.38 -11.65
N PRO A 101 -10.72 -2.91 -11.78
CA PRO A 101 -11.91 -3.73 -11.47
C PRO A 101 -12.11 -4.89 -12.45
N VAL A 102 -11.38 -4.90 -13.56
CA VAL A 102 -11.44 -5.89 -14.64
C VAL A 102 -10.05 -6.45 -14.96
N TYR A 103 -9.10 -6.36 -14.01
CA TYR A 103 -7.70 -6.76 -14.21
C TYR A 103 -7.54 -8.21 -14.71
N ASN A 104 -8.34 -9.12 -14.15
CA ASN A 104 -8.34 -10.53 -14.56
C ASN A 104 -8.84 -10.76 -15.99
N TYR A 105 -9.42 -9.74 -16.62
CA TYR A 105 -9.98 -9.76 -17.97
C TYR A 105 -9.20 -8.86 -18.93
N GLY A 106 -7.91 -8.63 -18.65
CA GLY A 106 -7.05 -7.76 -19.46
C GLY A 106 -7.01 -8.10 -20.96
N ASN A 107 -7.17 -9.38 -21.32
CA ASN A 107 -7.25 -9.84 -22.72
C ASN A 107 -8.52 -9.38 -23.46
N LYS A 108 -9.52 -8.85 -22.75
CA LYS A 108 -10.78 -8.33 -23.31
C LYS A 108 -10.81 -6.82 -23.37
N ILE A 109 -9.75 -6.15 -22.91
CA ILE A 109 -9.69 -4.71 -22.83
C ILE A 109 -9.22 -4.12 -24.16
N ILE A 110 -9.97 -3.15 -24.65
CA ILE A 110 -9.56 -2.28 -25.75
C ILE A 110 -9.50 -0.85 -25.25
N VAL A 111 -8.35 -0.22 -25.43
CA VAL A 111 -8.15 1.19 -25.04
C VAL A 111 -8.65 2.09 -26.16
N MET A 112 -9.47 3.08 -25.80
CA MET A 112 -9.94 4.10 -26.72
C MET A 112 -9.47 5.48 -26.27
N ILE A 113 -8.65 6.14 -27.08
CA ILE A 113 -8.17 7.50 -26.84
C ILE A 113 -9.11 8.48 -27.54
N SER A 114 -9.93 9.16 -26.75
CA SER A 114 -10.86 10.20 -27.19
C SER A 114 -10.19 11.57 -27.28
N HIS A 115 -10.88 12.53 -27.93
CA HIS A 115 -10.38 13.90 -28.12
C HIS A 115 -9.04 13.95 -28.86
N TRP A 116 -8.81 13.01 -29.77
CA TRP A 116 -7.56 12.88 -30.51
C TRP A 116 -7.23 14.11 -31.39
N ASP A 117 -8.25 14.90 -31.73
CA ASP A 117 -8.13 16.20 -32.42
C ASP A 117 -7.30 17.23 -31.65
N GLN A 118 -7.06 17.02 -30.34
CA GLN A 118 -6.25 17.91 -29.50
C GLN A 118 -4.74 17.65 -29.62
N SER A 119 -4.32 16.56 -30.26
CA SER A 119 -2.90 16.30 -30.53
C SER A 119 -2.34 17.35 -31.50
N LYS A 120 -1.18 17.91 -31.16
CA LYS A 120 -0.47 18.88 -32.02
C LYS A 120 0.53 18.20 -32.95
N GLU A 121 0.99 17.01 -32.58
CA GLU A 121 1.93 16.21 -33.35
C GLU A 121 1.40 14.77 -33.52
N PRO A 122 0.30 14.53 -34.27
CA PRO A 122 -0.43 13.26 -34.23
C PRO A 122 0.42 12.03 -34.57
N GLU A 123 1.34 12.11 -35.53
CA GLU A 123 2.20 10.99 -35.91
C GLU A 123 3.25 10.63 -34.85
N LYS A 124 3.69 11.63 -34.07
CA LYS A 124 4.64 11.45 -32.98
C LYS A 124 3.91 10.94 -31.74
N ASP A 125 2.84 11.63 -31.35
CA ASP A 125 2.02 11.27 -30.18
C ASP A 125 1.44 9.86 -30.34
N PHE A 126 1.04 9.47 -31.56
CA PHE A 126 0.56 8.11 -31.83
C PHE A 126 1.62 7.05 -31.50
N ARG A 127 2.85 7.25 -31.98
CA ARG A 127 3.96 6.31 -31.73
C ARG A 127 4.31 6.24 -30.25
N GLU A 128 4.49 7.39 -29.61
CA GLU A 128 4.84 7.46 -28.19
C GLU A 128 3.76 6.85 -27.30
N ILE A 129 2.47 7.07 -27.60
CA ILE A 129 1.38 6.44 -26.84
C ILE A 129 1.36 4.93 -27.06
N CYS A 130 1.54 4.45 -28.30
CA CYS A 130 1.56 3.02 -28.56
C CYS A 130 2.74 2.32 -27.87
N GLU A 131 3.94 2.90 -27.95
CA GLU A 131 5.14 2.41 -27.26
C GLU A 131 4.94 2.40 -25.75
N LEU A 132 4.43 3.49 -25.17
CA LEU A 132 4.18 3.59 -23.73
C LEU A 132 3.18 2.55 -23.23
N PHE A 133 2.07 2.34 -23.94
CA PHE A 133 1.11 1.30 -23.56
C PHE A 133 1.68 -0.11 -23.75
N GLN A 134 2.53 -0.33 -24.75
CA GLN A 134 3.17 -1.63 -24.97
C GLN A 134 4.21 -1.95 -23.88
N ASP A 135 4.96 -0.94 -23.42
CA ASP A 135 5.98 -1.09 -22.37
C ASP A 135 5.36 -1.27 -20.98
N GLU A 136 4.32 -0.50 -20.66
CA GLU A 136 3.70 -0.49 -19.33
C GLU A 136 2.57 -1.52 -19.17
N CYS A 137 1.94 -1.97 -20.27
CA CYS A 137 0.76 -2.85 -20.24
C CYS A 137 1.01 -4.14 -21.03
N THR A 138 1.05 -5.28 -20.33
CA THR A 138 1.38 -6.57 -20.97
C THR A 138 0.29 -7.15 -21.89
N ASN A 139 -0.95 -6.66 -21.79
CA ASN A 139 -2.12 -7.30 -22.40
C ASN A 139 -2.88 -6.39 -23.40
N ILE A 140 -2.39 -5.19 -23.69
CA ILE A 140 -3.07 -4.24 -24.59
C ILE A 140 -2.45 -4.31 -25.98
N ASN A 141 -3.19 -4.89 -26.92
CA ASN A 141 -2.75 -5.05 -28.31
C ASN A 141 -3.44 -4.11 -29.30
N ASN A 142 -4.60 -3.54 -28.93
CA ASN A 142 -5.35 -2.64 -29.81
C ASN A 142 -5.72 -1.35 -29.08
N ILE A 143 -5.37 -0.23 -29.70
CA ILE A 143 -5.70 1.11 -29.24
C ILE A 143 -6.44 1.82 -30.37
N ILE A 144 -7.62 2.37 -30.07
CA ILE A 144 -8.44 3.11 -31.02
C ILE A 144 -8.36 4.60 -30.70
N PHE A 145 -7.89 5.40 -31.64
CA PHE A 145 -7.83 6.86 -31.51
C PHE A 145 -9.02 7.49 -32.23
N TYR A 146 -9.75 8.39 -31.58
CA TYR A 146 -10.91 9.04 -32.16
C TYR A 146 -11.19 10.43 -31.55
N SER A 147 -11.96 11.24 -32.28
CA SER A 147 -12.49 12.52 -31.83
C SER A 147 -13.95 12.67 -32.25
N GLU A 148 -14.59 13.77 -31.85
CA GLU A 148 -15.94 14.12 -32.33
C GLU A 148 -15.97 14.39 -33.84
N GLN A 149 -14.82 14.69 -34.44
CA GLN A 149 -14.67 14.95 -35.87
C GLN A 149 -14.44 13.66 -36.68
N SER A 150 -14.11 12.54 -36.02
CA SER A 150 -13.90 11.25 -36.68
C SER A 150 -15.18 10.73 -37.34
N SER A 151 -15.03 10.00 -38.44
CA SER A 151 -16.16 9.32 -39.09
C SER A 151 -16.74 8.27 -38.15
N LYS A 152 -18.04 8.40 -37.86
CA LYS A 152 -18.79 7.46 -37.01
C LYS A 152 -18.71 6.03 -37.52
N ILE A 153 -18.74 5.88 -38.85
CA ILE A 153 -18.69 4.57 -39.53
C ILE A 153 -17.31 3.94 -39.36
N GLU A 154 -16.23 4.74 -39.47
CA GLU A 154 -14.87 4.24 -39.29
C GLU A 154 -14.63 3.78 -37.84
N VAL A 155 -15.05 4.59 -36.86
CA VAL A 155 -14.95 4.22 -35.44
C VAL A 155 -15.79 2.96 -35.14
N ALA A 156 -17.00 2.87 -35.67
CA ALA A 156 -17.84 1.68 -35.53
C ALA A 156 -17.19 0.42 -36.12
N ASN A 157 -16.57 0.52 -37.30
CA ASN A 157 -15.88 -0.58 -37.95
C ASN A 157 -14.64 -1.05 -37.17
N LEU A 158 -13.85 -0.11 -36.63
CA LEU A 158 -12.71 -0.45 -35.77
C LEU A 158 -13.16 -1.17 -34.50
N MET A 159 -14.21 -0.66 -33.84
CA MET A 159 -14.80 -1.31 -32.67
C MET A 159 -15.31 -2.72 -33.01
N TYR A 160 -16.07 -2.87 -34.10
CA TYR A 160 -16.57 -4.17 -34.54
C TYR A 160 -15.46 -5.17 -34.85
N THR A 161 -14.37 -4.72 -35.48
CA THR A 161 -13.21 -5.58 -35.77
C THR A 161 -12.59 -6.12 -34.47
N CYS A 162 -12.50 -5.29 -33.43
CA CYS A 162 -12.01 -5.75 -32.13
C CYS A 162 -12.99 -6.72 -31.46
N ILE A 163 -14.29 -6.44 -31.52
CA ILE A 163 -15.35 -7.26 -30.92
C ILE A 163 -15.42 -8.65 -31.56
N SER A 164 -15.40 -8.71 -32.89
CA SER A 164 -15.52 -9.96 -33.65
C SER A 164 -14.35 -10.94 -33.45
N ASN A 165 -13.20 -10.45 -32.98
CA ASN A 165 -12.04 -11.25 -32.64
C ASN A 165 -12.05 -11.79 -31.20
N MET A 166 -13.07 -11.46 -30.40
CA MET A 166 -13.15 -11.84 -28.98
C MET A 166 -14.37 -12.72 -28.70
N GLU A 167 -14.14 -13.83 -27.99
CA GLU A 167 -15.22 -14.73 -27.57
C GLU A 167 -16.15 -14.07 -26.55
N GLU A 168 -17.44 -14.40 -26.61
CA GLU A 168 -18.42 -13.91 -25.66
C GLU A 168 -18.32 -14.70 -24.33
N GLU A 169 -18.14 -14.01 -23.20
CA GLU A 169 -18.12 -14.65 -21.87
C GLU A 169 -18.92 -13.85 -20.84
N LYS A 170 -19.31 -14.51 -19.75
CA LYS A 170 -19.88 -13.83 -18.58
C LYS A 170 -18.76 -13.51 -17.61
N LEU A 171 -18.57 -12.22 -17.30
CA LEU A 171 -17.61 -11.82 -16.28
C LEU A 171 -18.13 -12.23 -14.90
N GLU A 172 -17.29 -12.95 -14.15
CA GLU A 172 -17.49 -13.25 -12.73
C GLU A 172 -16.56 -12.36 -11.91
N ILE A 173 -17.14 -11.37 -11.25
CA ILE A 173 -16.42 -10.41 -10.42
C ILE A 173 -17.04 -10.49 -9.02
N LYS A 174 -16.27 -10.96 -8.04
CA LYS A 174 -16.73 -11.02 -6.65
C LYS A 174 -16.76 -9.64 -6.03
N ASP A 175 -17.71 -9.41 -5.13
CA ASP A 175 -17.88 -8.13 -4.44
C ASP A 175 -16.62 -7.73 -3.69
N GLU A 176 -16.04 -8.66 -2.94
CA GLU A 176 -14.80 -8.43 -2.19
C GLU A 176 -13.66 -7.99 -3.12
N ASP A 177 -13.44 -8.69 -4.24
CA ASP A 177 -12.38 -8.36 -5.20
C ASP A 177 -12.63 -7.02 -5.90
N PHE A 178 -13.87 -6.76 -6.30
CA PHE A 178 -14.26 -5.53 -6.99
C PHE A 178 -14.16 -4.30 -6.09
N PHE A 179 -14.68 -4.37 -4.86
CA PHE A 179 -14.63 -3.26 -3.92
C PHE A 179 -13.19 -3.03 -3.45
N LEU A 180 -12.38 -4.07 -3.24
CA LEU A 180 -10.96 -3.94 -2.95
C LEU A 180 -10.22 -3.20 -4.08
N GLN A 181 -10.46 -3.58 -5.34
CA GLN A 181 -9.85 -2.96 -6.51
C GLN A 181 -10.36 -1.52 -6.77
N PHE A 182 -11.64 -1.25 -6.52
CA PHE A 182 -12.25 0.07 -6.71
C PHE A 182 -11.86 1.07 -5.58
N ASN A 183 -11.80 0.61 -4.32
CA ASN A 183 -11.37 1.43 -3.18
C ASN A 183 -9.89 1.80 -3.25
N ILE A 184 -9.04 0.91 -3.80
CA ILE A 184 -7.61 1.21 -4.06
C ILE A 184 -7.45 2.40 -5.04
N CYS A 185 -8.35 2.57 -6.02
CA CYS A 185 -8.25 3.65 -7.02
C CYS A 185 -8.62 5.03 -6.49
N GLN A 186 -9.65 5.16 -5.64
CA GLN A 186 -10.04 6.46 -5.11
C GLN A 186 -9.08 7.00 -4.02
N MET A 187 -8.43 6.11 -3.28
CA MET A 187 -7.53 6.49 -2.19
C MET A 187 -6.10 6.85 -2.65
N LYS A 188 -5.76 6.67 -3.94
CA LYS A 188 -4.40 6.82 -4.48
C LYS A 188 -3.78 8.21 -4.27
N SER A 189 -4.49 9.34 -4.33
CA SER A 189 -3.79 10.64 -4.30
C SER A 189 -3.29 11.03 -2.90
N GLN A 190 -4.13 10.94 -1.87
CA GLN A 190 -3.75 11.30 -0.50
C GLN A 190 -2.92 10.20 0.17
N MET A 191 -3.22 8.93 -0.09
CA MET A 191 -2.46 7.83 0.51
C MET A 191 -1.11 7.59 -0.18
N LYS A 192 -0.95 7.82 -1.49
CA LYS A 192 0.37 7.76 -2.15
C LYS A 192 1.30 8.83 -1.60
N VAL A 193 0.79 10.04 -1.33
CA VAL A 193 1.57 11.08 -0.64
C VAL A 193 1.95 10.65 0.78
N SER A 194 1.01 10.13 1.57
CA SER A 194 1.32 9.68 2.93
C SER A 194 2.27 8.48 2.97
N LEU A 195 2.13 7.53 2.03
CA LEU A 195 3.04 6.39 1.85
C LEU A 195 4.43 6.87 1.46
N THR A 196 4.52 7.79 0.49
CA THR A 196 5.79 8.35 0.03
C THR A 196 6.47 9.12 1.17
N HIS A 197 5.68 9.84 1.97
CA HIS A 197 6.17 10.56 3.16
C HIS A 197 6.68 9.62 4.24
N TYR A 198 5.93 8.55 4.54
CA TYR A 198 6.36 7.50 5.45
C TYR A 198 7.64 6.83 4.96
N GLN A 199 7.68 6.37 3.71
CA GLN A 199 8.85 5.75 3.10
C GLN A 199 10.07 6.68 3.14
N LYS A 200 9.88 7.98 2.86
CA LYS A 200 10.96 8.96 2.96
C LYS A 200 11.50 9.10 4.39
N LYS A 201 10.61 9.19 5.39
CA LYS A 201 11.01 9.24 6.81
C LYS A 201 11.71 7.95 7.26
N ALA A 202 11.15 6.79 6.91
CA ALA A 202 11.70 5.48 7.24
C ALA A 202 13.09 5.27 6.61
N ASN A 203 13.26 5.66 5.35
CA ASN A 203 14.55 5.60 4.65
C ASN A 203 15.58 6.53 5.30
N LEU A 204 15.19 7.75 5.66
CA LEU A 204 16.08 8.71 6.34
C LEU A 204 16.52 8.18 7.72
N LEU A 205 15.59 7.60 8.47
CA LEU A 205 15.87 6.96 9.75
C LEU A 205 16.80 5.75 9.59
N SER A 206 16.53 4.90 8.59
CA SER A 206 17.37 3.74 8.27
C SER A 206 18.79 4.16 7.89
N GLN A 207 18.95 5.26 7.14
CA GLN A 207 20.25 5.83 6.80
C GLN A 207 21.00 6.34 8.03
N GLU A 208 20.35 7.13 8.89
CA GLU A 208 20.92 7.65 10.14
C GLU A 208 21.44 6.52 11.04
N TYR A 209 20.64 5.47 11.21
CA TYR A 209 21.01 4.29 12.00
C TYR A 209 22.09 3.44 11.33
N THR A 210 22.11 3.36 9.99
CA THR A 210 23.17 2.67 9.24
C THR A 210 24.52 3.40 9.39
N GLU A 211 24.52 4.73 9.41
CA GLU A 211 25.72 5.52 9.70
C GLU A 211 26.23 5.28 11.12
N LEU A 212 25.32 5.23 12.10
CA LEU A 212 25.66 4.93 13.49
C LEU A 212 26.38 3.58 13.61
N ILE A 213 25.80 2.49 13.10
CA ILE A 213 26.39 1.14 13.27
C ILE A 213 27.78 1.03 12.62
N ASN A 214 27.99 1.72 11.50
CA ASN A 214 29.29 1.77 10.81
C ASN A 214 30.34 2.59 11.59
N SER A 215 29.89 3.53 12.42
CA SER A 215 30.75 4.36 13.26
C SER A 215 31.09 3.72 14.61
N VAL A 216 30.40 2.65 15.02
CA VAL A 216 30.61 1.98 16.31
C VAL A 216 32.02 1.37 16.37
N LYS A 217 32.87 1.98 17.20
CA LYS A 217 34.20 1.47 17.56
C LYS A 217 34.28 1.35 19.07
N SER A 218 34.60 0.16 19.57
CA SER A 218 34.82 -0.12 20.99
C SER A 218 36.02 -1.04 21.12
N GLU A 219 36.83 -0.83 22.15
CA GLU A 219 37.97 -1.71 22.49
C GLU A 219 37.49 -3.04 23.07
N SER A 220 36.31 -3.07 23.71
CA SER A 220 35.66 -4.27 24.21
C SER A 220 34.63 -4.78 23.21
N VAL A 221 34.75 -6.06 22.84
CA VAL A 221 33.79 -6.78 21.99
C VAL A 221 32.41 -6.84 22.65
N GLU A 222 32.36 -7.01 23.97
CA GLU A 222 31.11 -7.04 24.73
C GLU A 222 30.38 -5.69 24.68
N ASP A 223 31.13 -4.59 24.86
CA ASP A 223 30.57 -3.24 24.81
C ASP A 223 30.12 -2.89 23.38
N LYS A 224 30.87 -3.35 22.36
CA LYS A 224 30.48 -3.22 20.95
C LYS A 224 29.14 -3.90 20.69
N ASP A 225 29.00 -5.16 21.09
CA ASP A 225 27.79 -5.95 20.89
C ASP A 225 26.60 -5.38 21.66
N GLU A 226 26.82 -4.83 22.86
CA GLU A 226 25.77 -4.18 23.65
C GLU A 226 25.25 -2.91 22.97
N VAL A 227 26.13 -2.08 22.40
CA VAL A 227 25.76 -0.89 21.61
C VAL A 227 25.01 -1.29 20.34
N LEU A 228 25.46 -2.32 19.63
CA LEU A 228 24.78 -2.80 18.41
C LEU A 228 23.39 -3.36 18.71
N HIS A 229 23.24 -4.15 19.78
CA HIS A 229 21.93 -4.66 20.21
C HIS A 229 20.99 -3.52 20.66
N MET A 230 21.48 -2.58 21.45
CA MET A 230 20.70 -1.39 21.81
C MET A 230 20.22 -0.64 20.55
N THR A 231 21.09 -0.50 19.55
CA THR A 231 20.76 0.18 18.29
C THR A 231 19.63 -0.53 17.53
N ILE A 232 19.62 -1.88 17.49
CA ILE A 232 18.50 -2.66 16.92
C ILE A 232 17.18 -2.34 17.63
N VAL A 233 17.19 -2.36 18.97
CA VAL A 233 15.97 -2.14 19.77
C VAL A 233 15.45 -0.72 19.60
N GLN A 234 16.33 0.29 19.63
CA GLN A 234 15.96 1.69 19.45
C GLN A 234 15.44 1.97 18.04
N PHE A 235 16.05 1.39 17.01
CA PHE A 235 15.57 1.52 15.63
C PHE A 235 14.13 1.01 15.49
N LYS A 236 13.83 -0.18 16.03
CA LYS A 236 12.47 -0.74 16.00
C LYS A 236 11.46 0.13 16.74
N ASN A 237 11.84 0.70 17.88
CA ASN A 237 10.97 1.62 18.62
C ASN A 237 10.67 2.91 17.87
N GLU A 238 11.68 3.51 17.22
CA GLU A 238 11.46 4.71 16.41
C GLU A 238 10.61 4.41 15.17
N MET A 239 10.80 3.25 14.53
CA MET A 239 9.96 2.78 13.43
C MET A 239 8.50 2.54 13.87
N GLU A 240 8.28 1.95 15.05
CA GLU A 240 6.96 1.75 15.62
C GLU A 240 6.29 3.07 16.00
N THR A 241 7.06 4.02 16.54
CA THR A 241 6.58 5.38 16.83
C THR A 241 6.14 6.08 15.55
N LEU A 242 6.93 5.98 14.48
CA LEU A 242 6.58 6.52 13.16
C LEU A 242 5.27 5.93 12.63
N LEU A 243 5.05 4.63 12.86
CA LEU A 243 3.82 3.94 12.47
C LEU A 243 2.63 4.35 13.36
N GLN A 244 2.85 4.61 14.65
CA GLN A 244 1.82 5.15 15.56
C GLN A 244 1.44 6.60 15.27
N GLU A 245 2.40 7.47 14.92
CA GLU A 245 2.11 8.84 14.47
C GLU A 245 1.17 8.83 13.26
N PHE A 246 1.43 7.93 12.31
CA PHE A 246 0.55 7.70 11.17
C PHE A 246 -0.85 7.25 11.60
N ARG A 247 -0.95 6.30 12.57
CA ARG A 247 -2.25 5.87 13.12
C ARG A 247 -3.04 7.02 13.73
N LEU A 248 -2.40 7.87 14.53
CA LEU A 248 -3.08 8.98 15.20
C LEU A 248 -3.55 10.05 14.22
N GLN A 249 -2.78 10.30 13.16
CA GLN A 249 -3.13 11.27 12.12
C GLN A 249 -4.34 10.83 11.27
N HIS A 250 -4.57 9.52 11.14
CA HIS A 250 -5.60 8.95 10.26
C HIS A 250 -6.65 8.08 11.00
N GLY A 251 -6.59 7.99 12.32
CA GLY A 251 -7.38 7.07 13.16
C GLY A 251 -8.89 7.27 13.09
N GLY A 252 -9.36 8.50 12.83
CA GLY A 252 -10.79 8.79 12.66
C GLY A 252 -11.43 8.16 11.42
N ALA A 253 -10.62 7.79 10.43
CA ALA A 253 -11.07 7.13 9.20
C ALA A 253 -10.89 5.60 9.24
N MET A 254 -10.28 5.04 10.30
CA MET A 254 -9.99 3.60 10.43
C MET A 254 -11.19 2.71 10.78
N ALA A 255 -12.40 3.28 10.89
CA ALA A 255 -13.63 2.51 11.01
C ALA A 255 -14.10 1.92 9.67
N GLU A 256 -13.53 2.37 8.56
CA GLU A 256 -13.76 1.83 7.22
C GLU A 256 -12.74 0.71 6.95
N LEU A 257 -13.22 -0.47 6.51
CA LEU A 257 -12.43 -1.68 6.19
C LEU A 257 -11.22 -1.42 5.27
N ASP A 258 -11.24 -0.33 4.51
CA ASP A 258 -10.21 0.07 3.55
C ASP A 258 -8.92 0.60 4.20
N TYR A 259 -9.04 1.34 5.31
CA TYR A 259 -7.88 1.84 6.07
C TYR A 259 -7.16 0.72 6.81
N TYR A 260 -7.87 -0.35 7.15
CA TYR A 260 -7.29 -1.54 7.77
C TYR A 260 -6.33 -2.25 6.80
N THR A 261 -6.73 -2.50 5.55
CA THR A 261 -5.86 -3.13 4.55
C THR A 261 -4.63 -2.29 4.24
N PHE A 262 -4.77 -0.96 4.18
CA PHE A 262 -3.65 -0.04 4.01
C PHE A 262 -2.67 -0.11 5.20
N TYR A 263 -3.19 -0.14 6.42
CA TYR A 263 -2.40 -0.31 7.63
C TYR A 263 -1.60 -1.62 7.61
N ILE A 264 -2.22 -2.73 7.23
CA ILE A 264 -1.53 -4.03 7.11
C ILE A 264 -0.38 -3.94 6.09
N LYS A 265 -0.56 -3.22 4.97
CA LYS A 265 0.52 -3.02 3.99
C LYS A 265 1.70 -2.22 4.56
N MET A 266 1.41 -1.17 5.32
CA MET A 266 2.42 -0.35 6.00
C MET A 266 3.17 -1.14 7.07
N GLU A 267 2.45 -1.95 7.84
CA GLU A 267 3.01 -2.82 8.87
C GLU A 267 3.95 -3.86 8.26
N LYS A 268 3.56 -4.48 7.13
CA LYS A 268 4.45 -5.39 6.37
C LYS A 268 5.73 -4.70 5.91
N GLU A 269 5.63 -3.49 5.39
CA GLU A 269 6.80 -2.72 4.95
C GLU A 269 7.69 -2.32 6.15
N ASN A 270 7.08 -1.93 7.28
CA ASN A 270 7.80 -1.64 8.51
C ASN A 270 8.62 -2.85 8.99
N VAL A 271 7.99 -4.02 9.04
CA VAL A 271 8.65 -5.28 9.41
C VAL A 271 9.81 -5.56 8.48
N ARG A 272 9.60 -5.44 7.17
CA ARG A 272 10.66 -5.63 6.17
C ARG A 272 11.86 -4.71 6.40
N ILE A 273 11.64 -3.41 6.62
CA ILE A 273 12.72 -2.44 6.88
C ILE A 273 13.46 -2.78 8.18
N CYS A 274 12.73 -3.21 9.22
CA CYS A 274 13.33 -3.65 10.48
C CYS A 274 14.21 -4.89 10.30
N ASP A 275 13.77 -5.85 9.49
CA ASP A 275 14.52 -7.08 9.22
C ASP A 275 15.76 -6.79 8.37
N GLU A 276 15.63 -5.99 7.30
CA GLU A 276 16.76 -5.53 6.49
C GLU A 276 17.80 -4.77 7.32
N PHE A 277 17.38 -4.00 8.33
CA PHE A 277 18.29 -3.34 9.26
C PHE A 277 19.02 -4.35 10.15
N VAL A 278 18.31 -5.32 10.72
CA VAL A 278 18.89 -6.39 11.53
C VAL A 278 19.92 -7.20 10.75
N GLU A 279 19.63 -7.54 9.49
CA GLU A 279 20.56 -8.25 8.60
C GLU A 279 21.87 -7.49 8.37
N LYS A 280 21.87 -6.15 8.45
CA LYS A 280 23.08 -5.33 8.40
C LYS A 280 23.87 -5.33 9.71
N VAL A 281 23.19 -5.45 10.85
CA VAL A 281 23.82 -5.39 12.18
C VAL A 281 24.41 -6.73 12.61
N VAL A 282 23.71 -7.84 12.35
CA VAL A 282 24.13 -9.18 12.79
C VAL A 282 25.57 -9.53 12.37
N PRO A 283 26.02 -9.27 11.13
CA PRO A 283 27.41 -9.55 10.73
C PRO A 283 28.47 -8.73 11.49
N LEU A 284 28.08 -7.63 12.14
CA LEU A 284 28.98 -6.77 12.93
C LEU A 284 29.14 -7.25 14.38
N MET A 285 28.28 -8.16 14.83
CA MET A 285 28.25 -8.68 16.19
C MET A 285 29.14 -9.93 16.35
N SER A 286 29.63 -10.19 17.56
CA SER A 286 30.43 -11.38 17.84
C SER A 286 29.61 -12.68 17.98
N TYR A 287 28.28 -12.57 17.94
CA TYR A 287 27.36 -13.69 18.08
C TYR A 287 26.05 -13.48 17.35
N ASN A 288 25.40 -14.60 17.06
CA ASN A 288 24.12 -14.60 16.38
C ASN A 288 22.99 -14.40 17.40
N LEU A 289 22.25 -13.30 17.30
CA LEU A 289 21.07 -13.01 18.12
C LEU A 289 19.92 -14.02 17.93
N PHE A 290 19.93 -14.74 16.81
CA PHE A 290 18.88 -15.72 16.45
C PHE A 290 19.28 -17.16 16.73
N ASP A 291 20.52 -17.41 17.14
CA ASP A 291 20.95 -18.74 17.53
C ASP A 291 20.36 -19.08 18.91
N ASN A 292 19.35 -19.95 18.91
CA ASN A 292 18.70 -20.43 20.12
C ASN A 292 19.56 -21.44 20.90
N GLN A 293 20.73 -21.84 20.38
CA GLN A 293 21.70 -22.66 21.07
C GLN A 293 22.81 -21.83 21.73
N ASP A 294 22.95 -20.53 21.41
CA ASP A 294 23.96 -19.67 22.03
C ASP A 294 23.59 -19.42 23.50
N PRO A 295 24.46 -19.78 24.48
CA PRO A 295 24.21 -19.57 25.90
C PRO A 295 23.84 -18.13 26.27
N ARG A 296 24.31 -17.14 25.51
CA ARG A 296 24.00 -15.71 25.72
C ARG A 296 22.55 -15.37 25.40
N ASN A 297 21.89 -16.14 24.54
CA ASN A 297 20.47 -15.99 24.18
C ASN A 297 19.55 -16.84 25.07
N LEU A 298 20.10 -17.83 25.77
CA LEU A 298 19.36 -18.76 26.64
C LEU A 298 19.16 -18.21 28.06
N ILE A 299 20.05 -17.33 28.53
CA ILE A 299 20.00 -16.75 29.87
C ILE A 299 19.13 -15.48 29.85
N LYS A 300 18.05 -15.47 30.63
CA LYS A 300 17.15 -14.31 30.79
C LYS A 300 17.01 -13.89 32.24
N LYS A 301 16.76 -12.60 32.48
CA LYS A 301 16.43 -12.06 33.80
C LYS A 301 14.95 -11.67 33.84
N CYS A 302 14.21 -12.14 34.84
CA CYS A 302 12.82 -11.75 35.01
C CYS A 302 12.72 -10.23 35.31
N PRO A 303 11.91 -9.46 34.57
CA PRO A 303 11.78 -8.02 34.79
C PRO A 303 11.06 -7.66 36.10
N TYR A 304 10.27 -8.59 36.66
CA TYR A 304 9.51 -8.36 37.89
C TYR A 304 10.28 -8.74 39.16
N CYS A 305 10.88 -9.93 39.20
CA CYS A 305 11.55 -10.45 40.40
C CYS A 305 13.08 -10.51 40.30
N GLY A 306 13.66 -10.23 39.13
CA GLY A 306 15.11 -10.22 38.92
C GLY A 306 15.79 -11.58 38.90
N LEU A 307 15.05 -12.69 39.04
CA LEU A 307 15.61 -14.04 39.01
C LEU A 307 16.15 -14.36 37.61
N ILE A 308 17.29 -15.04 37.54
CA ILE A 308 17.93 -15.44 36.29
C ILE A 308 17.46 -16.85 35.93
N TRP A 309 16.95 -17.02 34.71
CA TRP A 309 16.42 -18.28 34.20
C TRP A 309 17.18 -18.70 32.95
N PHE A 310 17.34 -20.01 32.77
CA PHE A 310 17.89 -20.62 31.58
C PHE A 310 16.75 -21.23 30.77
N LYS A 311 16.59 -20.83 29.51
CA LYS A 311 15.55 -21.37 28.63
C LYS A 311 15.94 -22.78 28.19
N THR A 312 15.42 -23.82 28.83
CA THR A 312 15.86 -25.21 28.60
C THR A 312 15.15 -25.93 27.45
N GLU A 313 13.89 -25.63 27.15
CA GLU A 313 13.11 -26.08 25.96
C GLU A 313 11.67 -25.57 26.07
N GLY A 314 10.94 -25.45 24.95
CA GLY A 314 9.52 -25.03 24.93
C GLY A 314 8.59 -26.16 25.36
N CYS A 315 7.59 -25.87 26.20
CA CYS A 315 6.60 -26.85 26.62
C CYS A 315 5.43 -26.94 25.62
N ASP A 316 5.12 -28.16 25.20
CA ASP A 316 3.92 -28.51 24.44
C ASP A 316 2.69 -28.39 25.34
N GLY A 317 2.01 -27.25 25.27
CA GLY A 317 0.62 -27.04 25.69
C GLY A 317 0.23 -27.54 27.09
N THR A 318 0.27 -26.65 28.09
CA THR A 318 -0.71 -26.46 29.21
C THR A 318 -0.10 -25.84 30.48
N THR A 319 1.20 -25.58 30.55
CA THR A 319 1.81 -24.90 31.71
C THR A 319 1.80 -23.38 31.54
N THR A 320 1.00 -22.68 32.35
CA THR A 320 0.96 -21.21 32.49
C THR A 320 2.14 -20.68 33.32
N CYS A 321 3.36 -20.94 32.86
CA CYS A 321 4.56 -20.21 33.28
C CYS A 321 5.13 -19.54 32.03
N GLY A 322 4.84 -18.26 31.84
CA GLY A 322 5.26 -17.52 30.64
C GLY A 322 4.14 -16.93 29.80
N ASN A 323 3.00 -16.56 30.40
CA ASN A 323 2.02 -15.70 29.71
C ASN A 323 2.53 -14.24 29.64
N ASN A 324 3.68 -14.04 29.03
CA ASN A 324 3.92 -12.83 28.25
C ASN A 324 3.64 -13.24 26.82
N LYS A 325 2.68 -12.56 26.19
CA LYS A 325 2.66 -12.47 24.72
C LYS A 325 4.00 -11.87 24.32
N PHE A 326 4.97 -12.71 23.98
CA PHE A 326 6.22 -12.28 23.34
C PHE A 326 5.85 -11.91 21.90
N ASP A 327 5.16 -10.79 21.73
CA ASP A 327 4.80 -10.23 20.41
C ASP A 327 6.01 -9.62 19.69
N SER A 328 7.23 -9.77 20.23
CA SER A 328 8.45 -9.66 19.45
C SER A 328 9.57 -10.47 20.10
N TYR A 329 10.41 -11.11 19.27
CA TYR A 329 11.64 -11.80 19.70
C TYR A 329 12.65 -10.83 20.37
N TYR A 330 12.40 -9.52 20.24
CA TYR A 330 13.21 -8.42 20.70
C TYR A 330 12.55 -7.83 21.94
N ASP A 331 12.88 -8.37 23.11
CA ASP A 331 12.32 -7.87 24.35
C ASP A 331 12.65 -6.38 24.54
N VAL A 332 11.65 -5.54 24.28
CA VAL A 332 11.75 -4.08 24.28
C VAL A 332 11.87 -3.53 25.71
N SER A 333 11.61 -4.38 26.72
CA SER A 333 11.28 -3.95 28.08
C SER A 333 12.08 -4.61 29.21
N SER A 334 12.73 -5.76 29.00
CA SER A 334 13.34 -6.50 30.12
C SER A 334 14.78 -6.16 30.48
N LYS A 335 15.51 -5.42 29.63
CA LYS A 335 16.81 -4.86 30.04
C LYS A 335 16.58 -3.52 30.74
N ALA A 336 16.26 -3.59 32.03
CA ALA A 336 16.05 -2.43 32.90
C ALA A 336 17.23 -1.43 32.92
N PHE A 337 18.41 -1.80 32.41
CA PHE A 337 19.59 -0.93 32.36
C PHE A 337 20.46 -1.28 31.14
N TRP A 338 20.32 -0.54 30.04
CA TRP A 338 21.37 -0.49 29.03
C TRP A 338 22.56 0.26 29.61
N LYS A 339 23.80 -0.23 29.44
CA LYS A 339 24.99 0.54 29.85
C LYS A 339 25.19 1.80 29.01
N TYR A 340 24.56 1.86 27.85
CA TYR A 340 24.66 2.95 26.88
C TYR A 340 23.28 3.51 26.56
N HIS A 341 23.23 4.73 26.03
CA HIS A 341 22.04 5.32 25.44
C HIS A 341 22.38 6.04 24.14
N LEU A 342 21.39 6.23 23.28
CA LEU A 342 21.50 7.02 22.05
C LEU A 342 21.04 8.45 22.31
N GLN A 343 21.77 9.41 21.76
CA GLN A 343 21.43 10.83 21.78
C GLN A 343 21.72 11.44 20.41
N ARG A 344 20.86 12.38 19.98
CA ARG A 344 21.10 13.20 18.79
C ARG A 344 21.86 14.46 19.19
N THR A 345 23.07 14.62 18.65
CA THR A 345 23.93 15.81 18.84
C THR A 345 24.27 16.35 17.46
N ASP A 346 24.00 17.64 17.21
CA ASP A 346 24.21 18.29 15.90
C ASP A 346 23.53 17.57 14.71
N GLY A 347 22.36 16.98 14.94
CA GLY A 347 21.60 16.24 13.93
C GLY A 347 22.18 14.87 13.57
N LYS A 348 23.16 14.36 14.34
CA LYS A 348 23.71 13.01 14.18
C LYS A 348 23.44 12.15 15.41
N LEU A 349 23.10 10.90 15.16
CA LEU A 349 22.92 9.90 16.21
C LEU A 349 24.29 9.47 16.76
N GLN A 350 24.43 9.54 18.08
CA GLN A 350 25.63 9.14 18.81
C GLN A 350 25.25 8.29 20.01
N TRP A 351 26.14 7.39 20.42
CA TRP A 351 25.95 6.60 21.64
C TRP A 351 26.85 7.14 22.75
N THR A 352 26.35 7.17 23.98
CA THR A 352 27.15 7.54 25.16
C THR A 352 26.91 6.56 26.31
N LYS A 353 27.88 6.44 27.21
CA LYS A 353 27.79 5.54 28.37
C LYS A 353 26.93 6.18 29.45
N ASN A 354 25.96 5.43 29.97
CA ASN A 354 25.16 5.89 31.11
C ASN A 354 26.09 6.14 32.32
N PRO A 355 25.97 7.28 33.00
CA PRO A 355 26.70 7.51 34.23
C PRO A 355 26.24 6.45 35.23
N MET A 356 27.15 5.60 35.69
CA MET A 356 26.85 4.64 36.76
C MET A 356 26.38 5.44 37.98
N LYS A 357 25.10 5.31 38.37
CA LYS A 357 24.73 5.60 39.75
C LYS A 357 25.52 4.61 40.60
N LYS A 358 26.48 5.10 41.40
CA LYS A 358 27.05 4.31 42.49
C LYS A 358 25.88 3.81 43.32
N ASN A 359 25.58 2.52 43.27
CA ASN A 359 24.74 1.90 44.28
C ASN A 359 25.48 2.09 45.60
N ILE A 360 24.99 3.00 46.43
CA ILE A 360 25.31 2.99 47.85
C ILE A 360 24.66 1.70 48.36
N LEU A 361 25.48 0.66 48.55
CA LEU A 361 25.11 -0.47 49.37
C LEU A 361 24.96 0.08 50.80
N GLU A 362 23.74 0.50 51.17
CA GLU A 362 23.41 0.57 52.58
C GLU A 362 23.36 -0.87 53.09
N GLU A 363 24.41 -1.25 53.81
CA GLU A 363 24.42 -2.40 54.70
C GLU A 363 23.27 -2.22 55.70
N SER A 364 22.08 -2.74 55.37
CA SER A 364 21.06 -2.96 56.38
C SER A 364 21.48 -4.19 57.20
N THR A 365 22.05 -3.86 58.35
CA THR A 365 22.29 -4.77 59.46
C THR A 365 21.02 -5.55 59.77
N ARG A 366 21.21 -6.86 60.02
CA ARG A 366 20.21 -7.76 60.58
C ARG A 366 19.64 -7.13 61.85
N ASP A 367 18.35 -6.83 61.86
CA ASP A 367 17.49 -7.18 62.97
C ASP A 367 16.02 -7.17 62.55
N GLY A 368 15.32 -8.23 62.94
CA GLY A 368 13.92 -8.43 62.62
C GLY A 368 13.02 -7.44 63.33
N LYS A 369 12.06 -6.89 62.58
CA LYS A 369 10.65 -6.74 62.99
C LYS A 369 9.83 -6.28 61.80
N GLU A 370 8.75 -7.00 61.55
CA GLU A 370 7.67 -6.60 60.67
C GLU A 370 7.18 -5.20 61.01
N THR A 371 7.08 -4.29 60.03
CA THR A 371 5.98 -3.32 60.01
C THR A 371 5.70 -2.88 58.58
N LEU A 372 4.46 -3.15 58.14
CA LEU A 372 3.78 -2.55 57.00
C LEU A 372 3.95 -1.03 56.96
N ILE A 373 4.42 -0.48 55.84
CA ILE A 373 4.01 0.86 55.41
C ILE A 373 3.70 0.83 53.91
N ARG A 374 2.41 1.05 53.63
CA ARG A 374 1.82 1.35 52.32
C ARG A 374 2.28 2.71 51.80
N SER A 375 2.08 2.89 50.49
CA SER A 375 1.92 4.14 49.73
C SER A 375 3.23 4.73 49.17
N VAL A 376 3.29 5.28 47.95
CA VAL A 376 2.26 5.89 47.10
C VAL A 376 2.58 5.60 45.62
N GLN A 377 1.52 5.47 44.81
CA GLN A 377 1.50 5.40 43.35
C GLN A 377 2.24 6.58 42.69
N TRP A 378 2.93 6.34 41.57
CA TRP A 378 2.60 6.81 40.21
C TRP A 378 3.46 6.04 39.21
#